data_AF-A0A357Y1C6-F1
#
_entry.id   AF-A0A357Y1C6-F1
#
_cell.length_a   1.000
_cell.length_b   1.000
_cell.length_c   1.000
_cell.angle_alpha   90.00
_cell.angle_beta   90.00
_cell.angle_gamma   90.00
#
_symmetry.space_group_name_H-M   'P 1'
#
loop_
_entity.id
_entity.type
_entity.pdbx_description
1 polymer ?
#
loop_
_entity_poly.entity_id
_entity_poly.type
_entity_poly.pdbx_seq_one_letter_code
_entity_poly.pdbx_strand_id
1 'polypeptide(L)'
;MTGEESSGSIALDRAKVAADTTRGDFEHWYCRFNPEMEKQLTLETYLISHVDEAINKGWIKVYYQPIIRTLTGKISMYEALCRWDDPVYGFLSPAVFIETLEKAQLLYKVDLYVLAKVCYDNVSAQESGRPAYRVSVNFSRNDLDLPNLHEKINAIMAKYHAPHECLHIELTETALTGNVEKVQHHIDLFHRDGFEVWLDDFGSGYSSLNTLQNFNFDCIKIDMLFLRKQNERTAMVIKSIVNMARNLNMLTLTEGVETKEQYDFLESIGCSFAQGYYFSKPDTRAHLEANKVLKKLGFESQAEHIFCRQVSRVSVLDSLNPVGKESTSHELPTAILKSTQEEKTFLYLNGKFRDFLAQMMPDPWQERQPIDDGRCRPFYERLMQLAEQARTNDGLVYYDFVTHDMFGRISVEMITEYQGQQAFYIRTLSLEAYRDSERGLVDSVHKLYEMYDNIVELDTGADRIHHIYGMTFDVEQVESMPMRQAHELLAGKYLQPAELLTYLDFVDTQKIDARLAATHAERLFPCAGKGWQLYLEAFRADRGGRRSAWQVLPAHHQPQCGGLDASAPAGACGKTGFPNRYSGSAARR
;
A
#
# COMPACT_ATOMS: atom_id res chain seq x y z
N MET A 1 -18.88 -11.91 -68.52
CA MET A 1 -19.53 -10.74 -69.13
C MET A 1 -20.97 -10.68 -68.66
N THR A 2 -21.23 -9.85 -67.65
CA THR A 2 -22.53 -9.20 -67.40
C THR A 2 -22.13 -7.82 -66.87
N GLY A 3 -21.92 -6.89 -67.79
CA GLY A 3 -21.58 -5.51 -67.48
C GLY A 3 -22.85 -4.79 -67.07
N GLU A 4 -22.95 -4.47 -65.79
CA GLU A 4 -23.48 -3.16 -65.44
C GLU A 4 -22.33 -2.18 -65.65
N GLU A 5 -22.46 -1.29 -66.63
CA GLU A 5 -21.63 -0.09 -66.69
C GLU A 5 -21.84 0.67 -65.38
N SER A 6 -20.97 0.45 -64.40
CA SER A 6 -20.85 1.36 -63.28
C SER A 6 -20.50 2.72 -63.87
N SER A 7 -21.48 3.64 -63.88
CA SER A 7 -21.35 5.03 -64.32
C SER A 7 -19.98 5.58 -63.94
N GLY A 8 -19.31 6.32 -64.83
CA GLY A 8 -17.97 6.88 -64.55
C GLY A 8 -17.89 7.63 -63.22
N SER A 9 -19.01 8.19 -62.75
CA SER A 9 -19.16 8.75 -61.40
C SER A 9 -18.93 7.73 -60.29
N ILE A 10 -19.57 6.55 -60.35
CA ILE A 10 -19.45 5.48 -59.35
C ILE A 10 -18.00 4.97 -59.29
N ALA A 11 -17.34 4.84 -60.44
CA ALA A 11 -15.93 4.45 -60.47
C ALA A 11 -15.03 5.50 -59.80
N LEU A 12 -15.30 6.79 -60.02
CA LEU A 12 -14.58 7.89 -59.39
C LEU A 12 -14.83 7.94 -57.88
N ASP A 13 -16.07 7.76 -57.43
CA ASP A 13 -16.44 7.74 -56.01
C ASP A 13 -15.75 6.58 -55.29
N ARG A 14 -15.77 5.38 -55.89
CA ARG A 14 -15.08 4.20 -55.35
C ARG A 14 -13.56 4.39 -55.28
N ALA A 15 -12.97 5.02 -56.30
CA ALA A 15 -11.55 5.33 -56.31
C ALA A 15 -11.18 6.34 -55.20
N LYS A 16 -12.04 7.35 -54.98
CA LYS A 16 -11.86 8.32 -53.92
C LYS A 16 -11.95 7.67 -52.54
N VAL A 17 -12.95 6.83 -52.29
CA VAL A 17 -13.10 6.09 -51.03
C VAL A 17 -11.84 5.26 -50.75
N ALA A 18 -11.37 4.50 -51.73
CA ALA A 18 -10.16 3.69 -51.58
C ALA A 18 -8.92 4.55 -51.29
N ALA A 19 -8.78 5.70 -51.95
CA ALA A 19 -7.67 6.63 -51.71
C ALA A 19 -7.72 7.26 -50.32
N ASP A 20 -8.92 7.65 -49.85
CA ASP A 20 -9.13 8.24 -48.54
C ASP A 20 -8.88 7.23 -47.41
N THR A 21 -9.15 5.92 -47.62
CA THR A 21 -8.84 4.86 -46.65
C THR A 21 -7.33 4.70 -46.40
N THR A 22 -6.48 4.95 -47.40
CA THR A 22 -5.01 4.91 -47.26
C THR A 22 -4.39 6.24 -46.86
N ARG A 23 -5.20 7.28 -46.60
CA ARG A 23 -4.68 8.59 -46.25
C ARG A 23 -4.01 8.54 -44.88
N GLY A 24 -2.68 8.63 -44.86
CA GLY A 24 -1.86 8.52 -43.65
C GLY A 24 -1.14 7.18 -43.49
N ASP A 25 -1.41 6.21 -44.36
CA ASP A 25 -0.65 4.97 -44.50
C ASP A 25 0.53 5.21 -45.46
N PHE A 26 1.76 5.21 -44.92
CA PHE A 26 2.98 5.40 -45.70
C PHE A 26 3.61 4.09 -46.19
N GLU A 27 3.05 2.93 -45.80
CA GLU A 27 3.53 1.62 -46.21
C GLU A 27 2.83 1.13 -47.50
N HIS A 28 1.56 1.51 -47.70
CA HIS A 28 0.76 1.10 -48.85
C HIS A 28 0.53 2.24 -49.86
N TRP A 29 1.11 2.10 -51.05
CA TRP A 29 1.14 3.12 -52.12
C TRP A 29 -0.10 3.13 -53.01
N TYR A 30 -0.95 2.11 -52.89
CA TYR A 30 -2.23 2.02 -53.61
C TYR A 30 -3.22 1.18 -52.81
N CYS A 31 -4.50 1.48 -52.99
CA CYS A 31 -5.60 0.73 -52.39
C CYS A 31 -6.66 0.44 -53.43
N ARG A 32 -7.20 -0.78 -53.40
CA ARG A 32 -8.31 -1.16 -54.27
C ARG A 32 -9.59 -1.10 -53.49
N PHE A 33 -10.59 -0.40 -54.05
CA PHE A 33 -11.94 -0.41 -53.51
C PHE A 33 -12.43 -1.85 -53.31
N ASN A 34 -12.94 -2.12 -52.12
CA ASN A 34 -13.66 -3.33 -51.81
C ASN A 34 -15.05 -2.97 -51.23
N PRO A 35 -16.04 -3.87 -51.34
CA PRO A 35 -17.38 -3.60 -50.81
C PRO A 35 -17.44 -3.34 -49.30
N GLU A 36 -16.43 -3.74 -48.54
CA GLU A 36 -16.38 -3.50 -47.10
C GLU A 36 -16.11 -2.02 -46.77
N MET A 37 -15.32 -1.32 -47.60
CA MET A 37 -15.11 0.13 -47.49
C MET A 37 -16.41 0.92 -47.66
N GLU A 38 -17.28 0.49 -48.57
CA GLU A 38 -18.59 1.12 -48.78
C GLU A 38 -19.54 0.88 -47.61
N LYS A 39 -19.53 -0.32 -47.03
CA LYS A 39 -20.27 -0.59 -45.79
C LYS A 39 -19.76 0.25 -44.61
N GLN A 40 -18.44 0.37 -44.46
CA GLN A 40 -17.82 1.17 -43.42
C GLN A 40 -18.22 2.64 -43.55
N LEU A 41 -18.12 3.23 -44.75
CA LEU A 41 -18.54 4.60 -45.00
C LEU A 41 -20.05 4.83 -44.76
N THR A 42 -20.87 3.85 -45.14
CA THR A 42 -22.32 3.88 -44.90
C THR A 42 -22.62 3.89 -43.41
N LEU A 43 -21.93 3.04 -42.63
CA LEU A 43 -22.05 3.00 -41.19
C LEU A 43 -21.56 4.33 -40.57
N GLU A 44 -20.42 4.86 -40.98
CA GLU A 44 -19.89 6.14 -40.48
C GLU A 44 -20.89 7.29 -40.70
N THR A 45 -21.45 7.38 -41.91
CA THR A 45 -22.48 8.37 -42.24
C THR A 45 -23.74 8.19 -41.40
N TYR A 46 -24.16 6.94 -41.17
CA TYR A 46 -25.29 6.62 -40.30
C TYR A 46 -25.03 7.09 -38.87
N LEU A 47 -23.88 6.77 -38.28
CA LEU A 47 -23.51 7.16 -36.91
C LEU A 47 -23.53 8.68 -36.73
N ILE A 48 -22.92 9.42 -37.67
CA ILE A 48 -22.86 10.89 -37.65
C ILE A 48 -24.27 11.50 -37.70
N SER A 49 -25.16 10.94 -38.52
CA SER A 49 -26.51 11.47 -38.72
C SER A 49 -27.50 11.07 -37.62
N HIS A 50 -27.24 10.00 -36.87
CA HIS A 50 -28.18 9.45 -35.88
C HIS A 50 -27.72 9.61 -34.42
N VAL A 51 -26.54 10.18 -34.15
CA VAL A 51 -26.04 10.35 -32.77
C VAL A 51 -27.00 11.12 -31.85
N ASP A 52 -27.63 12.19 -32.35
CA ASP A 52 -28.61 12.97 -31.56
C ASP A 52 -29.87 12.15 -31.29
N GLU A 53 -30.34 11.36 -32.26
CA GLU A 53 -31.46 10.46 -32.06
C GLU A 53 -31.11 9.36 -31.05
N ALA A 54 -29.94 8.75 -31.17
CA ALA A 54 -29.45 7.70 -30.28
C ALA A 54 -29.39 8.17 -28.83
N ILE A 55 -28.92 9.40 -28.59
CA ILE A 55 -28.93 10.03 -27.26
C ILE A 55 -30.37 10.22 -26.77
N ASN A 56 -31.23 10.85 -27.57
CA ASN A 56 -32.61 11.18 -27.19
C ASN A 56 -33.48 9.94 -26.94
N LYS A 57 -33.25 8.86 -27.70
CA LYS A 57 -33.98 7.59 -27.58
C LYS A 57 -33.33 6.63 -26.57
N GLY A 58 -32.18 7.02 -25.99
CA GLY A 58 -31.45 6.21 -25.00
C GLY A 58 -30.87 4.92 -25.59
N TRP A 59 -30.47 4.93 -26.86
CA TRP A 59 -29.74 3.83 -27.52
C TRP A 59 -28.27 3.80 -27.08
N ILE A 60 -27.72 4.95 -26.71
CA ILE A 60 -26.46 5.02 -25.98
C ILE A 60 -26.71 4.56 -24.53
N LYS A 61 -26.07 3.48 -24.13
CA LYS A 61 -26.07 2.93 -22.77
C LYS A 61 -24.75 3.24 -22.08
N VAL A 62 -24.79 3.35 -20.76
CA VAL A 62 -23.60 3.48 -19.91
C VAL A 62 -23.44 2.19 -19.13
N TYR A 63 -22.32 1.52 -19.38
CA TYR A 63 -21.88 0.37 -18.61
C TYR A 63 -20.81 0.84 -17.65
N TYR A 64 -20.65 0.12 -16.55
CA TYR A 64 -19.69 0.44 -15.50
C TYR A 64 -18.69 -0.70 -15.36
N GLN A 65 -17.43 -0.39 -15.13
CA GLN A 65 -16.44 -1.39 -14.76
C GLN A 65 -15.85 -1.06 -13.39
N PRO A 66 -15.85 -2.00 -12.42
CA PRO A 66 -15.29 -1.75 -11.09
C PRO A 66 -13.78 -1.49 -11.15
N ILE A 67 -13.35 -0.46 -10.42
CA ILE A 67 -11.95 -0.17 -10.12
C ILE A 67 -11.70 -0.52 -8.65
N ILE A 68 -10.72 -1.40 -8.41
CA ILE A 68 -10.44 -1.97 -7.09
C ILE A 68 -9.27 -1.25 -6.45
N ARG A 69 -9.41 -0.85 -5.19
CA ARG A 69 -8.28 -0.41 -4.36
C ARG A 69 -7.43 -1.63 -4.03
N THR A 70 -6.18 -1.65 -4.46
CA THR A 70 -5.26 -2.78 -4.18
C THR A 70 -5.06 -2.96 -2.68
N LEU A 71 -4.86 -1.85 -1.96
CA LEU A 71 -4.58 -1.79 -0.51
C LEU A 71 -5.67 -2.46 0.36
N THR A 72 -6.93 -2.36 -0.03
CA THR A 72 -8.06 -2.88 0.76
C THR A 72 -8.78 -4.05 0.08
N GLY A 73 -8.61 -4.21 -1.24
CA GLY A 73 -9.38 -5.14 -2.07
C GLY A 73 -10.84 -4.72 -2.30
N LYS A 74 -11.25 -3.54 -1.82
CA LYS A 74 -12.61 -3.02 -2.00
C LYS A 74 -12.77 -2.35 -3.36
N ILE A 75 -14.00 -2.32 -3.85
CA ILE A 75 -14.36 -1.48 -5.00
C ILE A 75 -14.26 -0.02 -4.56
N SER A 76 -13.39 0.76 -5.20
CA SER A 76 -13.20 2.19 -4.87
C SER A 76 -14.11 3.09 -5.69
N MET A 77 -14.29 2.74 -6.96
CA MET A 77 -15.02 3.53 -7.95
C MET A 77 -15.33 2.67 -9.18
N TYR A 78 -15.91 3.29 -10.21
CA TYR A 78 -16.19 2.66 -11.48
C TYR A 78 -15.72 3.51 -12.65
N GLU A 79 -15.33 2.89 -13.75
CA GLU A 79 -15.20 3.60 -15.02
C GLU A 79 -16.53 3.54 -15.78
N ALA A 80 -16.99 4.66 -16.33
CA ALA A 80 -18.15 4.72 -17.19
C ALA A 80 -17.76 4.49 -18.66
N LEU A 81 -18.34 3.45 -19.26
CA LEU A 81 -18.02 3.00 -20.60
C LEU A 81 -19.28 3.00 -21.46
N CYS A 82 -19.28 3.78 -22.54
CA CYS A 82 -20.42 3.88 -23.43
C CYS A 82 -20.59 2.62 -24.29
N ARG A 83 -21.83 2.27 -24.60
CA ARG A 83 -22.25 1.18 -25.50
C ARG A 83 -23.38 1.71 -26.37
N TRP A 84 -23.44 1.32 -27.64
CA TRP A 84 -24.52 1.77 -28.53
C TRP A 84 -25.33 0.57 -28.99
N ASP A 85 -26.54 0.43 -28.43
CA ASP A 85 -27.52 -0.58 -28.81
C ASP A 85 -28.48 0.02 -29.84
N ASP A 86 -28.13 -0.10 -31.12
CA ASP A 86 -28.86 0.49 -32.24
C ASP A 86 -29.98 -0.43 -32.75
N PRO A 87 -31.18 0.11 -33.07
CA PRO A 87 -32.28 -0.70 -33.56
C PRO A 87 -32.07 -1.28 -34.97
N VAL A 88 -31.17 -0.71 -35.77
CA VAL A 88 -30.89 -1.13 -37.16
C VAL A 88 -29.65 -2.03 -37.21
N TYR A 89 -28.56 -1.60 -36.58
CA TYR A 89 -27.26 -2.30 -36.63
C TYR A 89 -26.99 -3.21 -35.43
N GLY A 90 -27.88 -3.23 -34.43
CA GLY A 90 -27.66 -3.97 -33.19
C GLY A 90 -26.56 -3.34 -32.34
N PHE A 91 -25.74 -4.17 -31.71
CA PHE A 91 -24.64 -3.68 -30.88
C PHE A 91 -23.51 -3.09 -31.73
N LEU A 92 -23.28 -1.79 -31.59
CA LEU A 92 -22.19 -1.07 -32.24
C LEU A 92 -21.00 -0.94 -31.28
N SER A 93 -19.84 -1.39 -31.76
CA SER A 93 -18.61 -1.38 -30.97
C SER A 93 -18.14 0.05 -30.67
N PRO A 94 -17.73 0.35 -29.41
CA PRO A 94 -17.11 1.63 -29.05
C PRO A 94 -15.95 2.02 -29.95
N ALA A 95 -15.08 1.07 -30.30
CA ALA A 95 -13.93 1.32 -31.18
C ALA A 95 -14.34 1.87 -32.56
N VAL A 96 -15.56 1.55 -33.04
CA VAL A 96 -16.04 2.02 -34.34
C VAL A 96 -16.69 3.40 -34.22
N PHE A 97 -17.66 3.56 -33.31
CA PHE A 97 -18.41 4.81 -33.24
C PHE A 97 -17.63 5.95 -32.58
N ILE A 98 -16.75 5.67 -31.61
CA ILE A 98 -15.94 6.71 -30.96
C ILE A 98 -15.03 7.35 -32.01
N GLU A 99 -14.27 6.54 -32.75
CA GLU A 99 -13.38 7.03 -33.81
C GLU A 99 -14.13 7.84 -34.88
N THR A 100 -15.31 7.34 -35.29
CA THR A 100 -16.16 8.02 -36.28
C THR A 100 -16.62 9.39 -35.78
N LEU A 101 -17.17 9.45 -34.57
CA LEU A 101 -17.70 10.69 -34.00
C LEU A 101 -16.58 11.66 -33.63
N GLU A 102 -15.42 11.16 -33.25
CA GLU A 102 -14.24 11.99 -33.00
C GLU A 102 -13.78 12.67 -34.29
N LYS A 103 -13.62 11.93 -35.39
CA LYS A 103 -13.30 12.50 -36.72
C LYS A 103 -14.31 13.54 -37.18
N ALA A 104 -15.59 13.37 -36.81
CA ALA A 104 -16.67 14.29 -37.12
C ALA A 104 -16.82 15.46 -36.12
N GLN A 105 -15.99 15.54 -35.06
CA GLN A 105 -16.11 16.51 -33.97
C GLN A 105 -17.49 16.50 -33.25
N LEU A 106 -18.08 15.30 -33.13
CA LEU A 106 -19.39 15.08 -32.50
C LEU A 106 -19.30 14.25 -31.21
N LEU A 107 -18.12 13.72 -30.86
CA LEU A 107 -17.94 12.84 -29.71
C LEU A 107 -18.37 13.48 -28.38
N TYR A 108 -18.09 14.78 -28.19
CA TYR A 108 -18.51 15.56 -27.00
C TYR A 108 -20.00 15.43 -26.64
N LYS A 109 -20.87 15.17 -27.62
CA LYS A 109 -22.30 14.96 -27.37
C LYS A 109 -22.52 13.68 -26.55
N VAL A 110 -21.79 12.63 -26.89
CA VAL A 110 -21.82 11.34 -26.20
C VAL A 110 -21.18 11.49 -24.82
N ASP A 111 -20.04 12.19 -24.70
CA ASP A 111 -19.35 12.32 -23.40
C ASP A 111 -20.16 13.14 -22.40
N LEU A 112 -20.75 14.28 -22.83
CA LEU A 112 -21.67 15.05 -21.99
C LEU A 112 -22.95 14.26 -21.63
N TYR A 113 -23.43 13.39 -22.54
CA TYR A 113 -24.54 12.49 -22.24
C TYR A 113 -24.16 11.45 -21.19
N VAL A 114 -22.98 10.82 -21.33
CA VAL A 114 -22.44 9.85 -20.36
C VAL A 114 -22.30 10.50 -18.99
N LEU A 115 -21.71 11.70 -18.92
CA LEU A 115 -21.60 12.48 -17.69
C LEU A 115 -22.98 12.71 -17.04
N ALA A 116 -23.95 13.23 -17.81
CA ALA A 116 -25.30 13.47 -17.30
C ALA A 116 -25.98 12.18 -16.82
N LYS A 117 -25.74 11.07 -17.51
CA LYS A 117 -26.27 9.76 -17.13
C LYS A 117 -25.63 9.23 -15.85
N VAL A 118 -24.31 9.40 -15.67
CA VAL A 118 -23.60 9.08 -14.43
C VAL A 118 -24.15 9.85 -13.25
N CYS A 119 -24.34 11.17 -13.40
CA CYS A 119 -24.93 12.00 -12.34
C CYS A 119 -26.36 11.55 -12.01
N TYR A 120 -27.19 11.29 -13.03
CA TYR A 120 -28.53 10.76 -12.85
C TYR A 120 -28.55 9.42 -12.12
N ASP A 121 -27.68 8.47 -12.50
CA ASP A 121 -27.62 7.14 -11.90
C ASP A 121 -27.19 7.22 -10.43
N ASN A 122 -26.27 8.13 -10.08
CA ASN A 122 -25.90 8.39 -8.69
C ASN A 122 -27.06 8.98 -7.87
N VAL A 123 -27.78 9.98 -8.40
CA VAL A 123 -28.97 10.54 -7.72
C VAL A 123 -30.03 9.47 -7.51
N SER A 124 -30.34 8.70 -8.55
CA SER A 124 -31.32 7.61 -8.46
C SER A 124 -30.91 6.53 -7.45
N ALA A 125 -29.62 6.23 -7.34
CA ALA A 125 -29.10 5.33 -6.32
C ALA A 125 -29.36 5.89 -4.91
N GLN A 126 -29.01 7.15 -4.66
CA GLN A 126 -29.22 7.82 -3.37
C GLN A 126 -30.69 7.88 -2.97
N GLU A 127 -31.59 8.24 -3.90
CA GLU A 127 -33.05 8.24 -3.68
C GLU A 127 -33.59 6.84 -3.34
N SER A 128 -32.91 5.79 -3.82
CA SER A 128 -33.23 4.39 -3.51
C SER A 128 -32.54 3.87 -2.25
N GLY A 129 -31.88 4.73 -1.46
CA GLY A 129 -31.13 4.35 -0.26
C GLY A 129 -29.80 3.61 -0.54
N ARG A 130 -29.32 3.64 -1.78
CA ARG A 130 -28.01 3.08 -2.18
C ARG A 130 -26.94 4.17 -2.15
N PRO A 131 -25.66 3.84 -1.93
CA PRO A 131 -24.59 4.83 -1.94
C PRO A 131 -24.40 5.44 -3.33
N ALA A 132 -24.02 6.72 -3.38
CA ALA A 132 -23.44 7.30 -4.58
C ALA A 132 -22.04 6.73 -4.80
N TYR A 133 -21.69 6.51 -6.06
CA TYR A 133 -20.42 5.94 -6.45
C TYR A 133 -19.53 6.99 -7.09
N ARG A 134 -18.22 6.93 -6.80
CA ARG A 134 -17.21 7.62 -7.61
C ARG A 134 -17.16 6.98 -8.98
N VAL A 135 -17.08 7.81 -10.01
CA VAL A 135 -17.08 7.36 -11.40
C VAL A 135 -16.07 8.16 -12.22
N SER A 136 -15.24 7.48 -13.00
CA SER A 136 -14.42 8.14 -14.02
C SER A 136 -15.15 8.21 -15.37
N VAL A 137 -14.97 9.32 -16.09
CA VAL A 137 -15.57 9.58 -17.39
C VAL A 137 -14.50 10.09 -18.34
N ASN A 138 -14.47 9.48 -19.53
CA ASN A 138 -13.53 9.80 -20.59
C ASN A 138 -13.88 11.11 -21.30
N PHE A 139 -12.86 11.92 -21.55
CA PHE A 139 -12.92 13.11 -22.41
C PHE A 139 -11.76 13.07 -23.41
N SER A 140 -12.12 13.25 -24.67
CA SER A 140 -11.20 13.32 -25.80
C SER A 140 -10.59 14.72 -25.94
N ARG A 141 -9.60 14.81 -26.84
CA ARG A 141 -9.02 16.09 -27.24
C ARG A 141 -10.06 17.07 -27.78
N ASN A 142 -10.95 16.56 -28.63
CA ASN A 142 -11.93 17.38 -29.32
C ASN A 142 -12.91 18.02 -28.33
N ASP A 143 -13.09 17.41 -27.16
CA ASP A 143 -13.92 17.97 -26.10
C ASP A 143 -13.25 19.16 -25.45
N LEU A 144 -11.93 19.12 -25.24
CA LEU A 144 -11.16 20.27 -24.75
C LEU A 144 -11.18 21.44 -25.75
N ASP A 145 -11.38 21.15 -27.03
CA ASP A 145 -11.57 22.18 -28.06
C ASP A 145 -13.00 22.76 -28.08
N LEU A 146 -13.97 22.14 -27.39
CA LEU A 146 -15.34 22.61 -27.31
C LEU A 146 -15.43 23.94 -26.53
N PRO A 147 -16.03 24.99 -27.13
CA PRO A 147 -16.31 26.21 -26.40
C PRO A 147 -17.18 25.95 -25.17
N ASN A 148 -16.79 26.53 -24.04
CA ASN A 148 -17.51 26.48 -22.78
C ASN A 148 -17.72 25.04 -22.22
N LEU A 149 -16.80 24.10 -22.50
CA LEU A 149 -16.84 22.74 -21.94
C LEU A 149 -17.08 22.76 -20.43
N HIS A 150 -16.28 23.53 -19.70
CA HIS A 150 -16.36 23.65 -18.24
C HIS A 150 -17.72 24.15 -17.75
N GLU A 151 -18.32 25.13 -18.44
CA GLU A 151 -19.66 25.61 -18.10
C GLU A 151 -20.72 24.52 -18.30
N LYS A 152 -20.59 23.73 -19.37
CA LYS A 152 -21.50 22.61 -19.65
C LYS A 152 -21.38 21.51 -18.61
N ILE A 153 -20.16 21.12 -18.24
CA ILE A 153 -19.89 20.13 -17.19
C ILE A 153 -20.47 20.62 -15.86
N ASN A 154 -20.13 21.83 -15.43
CA ASN A 154 -20.64 22.39 -14.17
C ASN A 154 -22.17 22.54 -14.16
N ALA A 155 -22.79 22.89 -15.30
CA ALA A 155 -24.24 22.94 -15.40
C ALA A 155 -24.88 21.55 -15.21
N ILE A 156 -24.26 20.49 -15.72
CA ILE A 156 -24.70 19.10 -15.50
C ILE A 156 -24.54 18.73 -14.02
N MET A 157 -23.38 18.98 -13.43
CA MET A 157 -23.13 18.70 -12.00
C MET A 157 -24.16 19.41 -11.10
N ALA A 158 -24.40 20.71 -11.36
CA ALA A 158 -25.37 21.52 -10.62
C ALA A 158 -26.81 21.01 -10.80
N LYS A 159 -27.20 20.60 -12.01
CA LYS A 159 -28.55 20.07 -12.30
C LYS A 159 -28.88 18.84 -11.45
N TYR A 160 -27.89 17.99 -11.18
CA TYR A 160 -28.06 16.76 -10.40
C TYR A 160 -27.57 16.89 -8.95
N HIS A 161 -27.16 18.08 -8.52
CA HIS A 161 -26.54 18.30 -7.21
C HIS A 161 -25.38 17.32 -6.91
N ALA A 162 -24.64 16.93 -7.95
CA ALA A 162 -23.54 15.99 -7.82
C ALA A 162 -22.30 16.72 -7.30
N PRO A 163 -21.64 16.23 -6.24
CA PRO A 163 -20.36 16.78 -5.82
C PRO A 163 -19.27 16.40 -6.83
N HIS A 164 -18.35 17.32 -7.09
CA HIS A 164 -17.22 17.13 -8.01
C HIS A 164 -16.33 15.95 -7.64
N GLU A 165 -16.18 15.66 -6.34
CA GLU A 165 -15.42 14.52 -5.81
C GLU A 165 -15.97 13.14 -6.23
N CYS A 166 -17.22 13.07 -6.72
CA CYS A 166 -17.79 11.83 -7.25
C CYS A 166 -17.38 11.55 -8.71
N LEU A 167 -16.65 12.46 -9.35
CA LEU A 167 -16.27 12.34 -10.75
C LEU A 167 -14.75 12.48 -10.94
N HIS A 168 -14.17 11.60 -11.74
CA HIS A 168 -12.81 11.74 -12.24
C HIS A 168 -12.85 11.98 -13.75
N ILE A 169 -12.06 12.93 -14.24
CA ILE A 169 -11.94 13.23 -15.66
C ILE A 169 -10.77 12.42 -16.22
N GLU A 170 -11.02 11.53 -17.17
CA GLU A 170 -9.96 10.77 -17.85
C GLU A 170 -9.61 11.44 -19.18
N LEU A 171 -8.32 11.69 -19.42
CA LEU A 171 -7.78 12.24 -20.66
C LEU A 171 -6.78 11.25 -21.25
N THR A 172 -6.97 10.86 -22.51
CA THR A 172 -6.03 9.96 -23.20
C THR A 172 -4.68 10.63 -23.46
N GLU A 173 -3.59 9.84 -23.55
CA GLU A 173 -2.26 10.36 -23.88
C GLU A 173 -2.26 11.16 -25.21
N THR A 174 -3.03 10.71 -26.20
CA THR A 174 -3.18 11.41 -27.49
C THR A 174 -3.84 12.78 -27.36
N ALA A 175 -4.71 12.97 -26.36
CA ALA A 175 -5.37 14.25 -26.12
C ALA A 175 -4.39 15.36 -25.70
N LEU A 176 -3.21 14.98 -25.21
CA LEU A 176 -2.19 15.89 -24.69
C LEU A 176 -1.23 16.40 -25.77
N THR A 177 -1.28 15.81 -26.98
CA THR A 177 -0.44 16.23 -28.09
C THR A 177 -0.82 17.63 -28.58
N GLY A 178 0.12 18.41 -29.12
CA GLY A 178 -0.18 19.74 -29.69
C GLY A 178 0.01 20.89 -28.69
N ASN A 179 -1.05 21.65 -28.37
CA ASN A 179 -0.94 22.87 -27.57
C ASN A 179 -0.93 22.56 -26.06
N VAL A 180 0.27 22.31 -25.53
CA VAL A 180 0.53 22.00 -24.12
C VAL A 180 -0.08 23.04 -23.16
N GLU A 181 0.08 24.33 -23.46
CA GLU A 181 -0.44 25.42 -22.61
C GLU A 181 -1.97 25.38 -22.50
N LYS A 182 -2.65 25.11 -23.62
CA LYS A 182 -4.11 24.98 -23.62
C LYS A 182 -4.56 23.80 -22.76
N VAL A 183 -3.94 22.63 -22.94
CA VAL A 183 -4.30 21.42 -22.17
C VAL A 183 -4.06 21.62 -20.68
N GLN A 184 -2.90 22.19 -20.29
CA GLN A 184 -2.63 22.50 -18.89
C GLN A 184 -3.67 23.46 -18.30
N HIS A 185 -4.09 24.47 -19.06
CA HIS A 185 -5.15 25.37 -18.63
C HIS A 185 -6.48 24.64 -18.35
N HIS A 186 -6.85 23.63 -19.15
CA HIS A 186 -8.03 22.82 -18.86
C HIS A 186 -7.86 21.99 -17.58
N ILE A 187 -6.70 21.39 -17.36
CA ILE A 187 -6.39 20.62 -16.14
C ILE A 187 -6.51 21.53 -14.90
N ASP A 188 -5.91 22.72 -14.94
CA ASP A 188 -5.99 23.70 -13.84
C ASP A 188 -7.45 24.11 -13.54
N LEU A 189 -8.27 24.29 -14.58
CA LEU A 189 -9.69 24.60 -14.41
C LEU A 189 -10.47 23.43 -13.78
N PHE A 190 -10.20 22.19 -14.21
CA PHE A 190 -10.82 21.02 -13.60
C PHE A 190 -10.44 20.89 -12.12
N HIS A 191 -9.15 21.07 -11.78
CA HIS A 191 -8.67 21.08 -10.40
C HIS A 191 -9.30 22.19 -9.57
N ARG A 192 -9.41 23.41 -10.13
CA ARG A 192 -10.07 24.55 -9.46
C ARG A 192 -11.54 24.25 -9.15
N ASP A 193 -12.22 23.56 -10.05
CA ASP A 193 -13.62 23.17 -9.87
C ASP A 193 -13.76 21.96 -8.91
N GLY A 194 -12.66 21.29 -8.56
CA GLY A 194 -12.62 20.20 -7.57
C GLY A 194 -12.64 18.80 -8.15
N PHE A 195 -12.43 18.65 -9.46
CA PHE A 195 -12.26 17.36 -10.11
C PHE A 195 -10.84 16.84 -9.94
N GLU A 196 -10.68 15.52 -9.97
CA GLU A 196 -9.38 14.91 -10.25
C GLU A 196 -9.25 14.64 -11.75
N VAL A 197 -8.03 14.74 -12.27
CA VAL A 197 -7.73 14.48 -13.68
C VAL A 197 -6.77 13.30 -13.80
N TRP A 198 -7.17 12.30 -14.56
CA TRP A 198 -6.50 11.02 -14.72
C TRP A 198 -5.95 10.93 -16.15
N LEU A 199 -4.71 10.47 -16.28
CA LEU A 199 -4.08 10.22 -17.57
C LEU A 199 -4.35 8.78 -18.01
N ASP A 200 -5.05 8.62 -19.13
CA ASP A 200 -5.37 7.32 -19.72
C ASP A 200 -4.37 6.87 -20.79
N ASP A 201 -4.35 5.56 -21.07
CA ASP A 201 -3.51 4.91 -22.08
C ASP A 201 -2.01 5.20 -21.97
N PHE A 202 -1.50 5.39 -20.74
CA PHE A 202 -0.10 5.78 -20.55
C PHE A 202 0.86 4.71 -21.07
N GLY A 203 1.75 5.13 -21.99
CA GLY A 203 2.77 4.28 -22.58
C GLY A 203 2.36 3.67 -23.92
N SER A 204 1.19 4.04 -24.45
CA SER A 204 0.78 3.73 -25.82
C SER A 204 1.36 4.70 -26.87
N GLY A 205 1.74 5.92 -26.44
CA GLY A 205 2.21 7.01 -27.31
C GLY A 205 3.73 7.26 -27.34
N TYR A 206 4.16 8.11 -28.27
CA TYR A 206 5.53 8.60 -28.36
C TYR A 206 5.72 9.81 -27.42
N SER A 207 6.37 9.61 -26.26
CA SER A 207 6.87 10.64 -25.29
C SER A 207 6.12 10.78 -23.95
N SER A 208 5.58 9.68 -23.40
CA SER A 208 4.81 9.68 -22.14
C SER A 208 5.54 10.29 -20.93
N LEU A 209 6.88 10.30 -20.89
CA LEU A 209 7.63 10.92 -19.78
C LEU A 209 7.63 12.45 -19.80
N ASN A 210 7.72 13.08 -20.98
CA ASN A 210 7.64 14.54 -21.11
C ASN A 210 6.25 15.05 -20.71
N THR A 211 5.22 14.25 -20.97
CA THR A 211 3.86 14.50 -20.52
C THR A 211 3.81 14.65 -18.99
N LEU A 212 4.38 13.72 -18.24
CA LEU A 212 4.37 13.77 -16.77
C LEU A 212 5.18 14.93 -16.19
N GLN A 213 6.13 15.47 -16.93
CA GLN A 213 6.87 16.66 -16.52
C GLN A 213 6.03 17.94 -16.64
N ASN A 214 5.15 18.01 -17.63
CA ASN A 214 4.45 19.24 -17.99
C ASN A 214 3.07 19.36 -17.35
N PHE A 215 2.45 18.23 -16.98
CA PHE A 215 1.07 18.18 -16.51
C PHE A 215 0.95 17.63 -15.09
N ASN A 216 0.09 18.26 -14.30
CA ASN A 216 -0.22 17.84 -12.94
C ASN A 216 -1.43 16.88 -12.95
N PHE A 217 -1.20 15.58 -13.12
CA PHE A 217 -2.27 14.58 -13.03
C PHE A 217 -2.43 14.01 -11.62
N ASP A 218 -3.61 13.51 -11.28
CA ASP A 218 -3.88 12.85 -10.00
C ASP A 218 -3.59 11.35 -10.04
N CYS A 219 -3.74 10.74 -11.21
CA CYS A 219 -3.59 9.31 -11.43
C CYS A 219 -3.11 9.03 -12.86
N ILE A 220 -2.29 7.99 -13.02
CA ILE A 220 -1.95 7.42 -14.33
C ILE A 220 -2.57 6.03 -14.47
N LYS A 221 -3.26 5.78 -15.58
CA LYS A 221 -3.76 4.47 -16.00
C LYS A 221 -2.72 3.79 -16.90
N ILE A 222 -2.21 2.63 -16.46
CA ILE A 222 -1.19 1.83 -17.14
C ILE A 222 -1.89 0.78 -17.99
N ASP A 223 -1.65 0.83 -19.30
CA ASP A 223 -2.33 0.00 -20.31
C ASP A 223 -2.01 -1.51 -20.17
N MET A 224 -3.00 -2.35 -20.52
CA MET A 224 -2.95 -3.81 -20.54
C MET A 224 -1.76 -4.39 -21.34
N LEU A 225 -1.27 -3.70 -22.37
CA LEU A 225 -0.13 -4.11 -23.20
C LEU A 225 1.12 -4.40 -22.36
N PHE A 226 1.30 -3.70 -21.24
CA PHE A 226 2.35 -4.03 -20.29
C PHE A 226 2.13 -5.43 -19.69
N LEU A 227 0.91 -5.76 -19.23
CA LEU A 227 0.62 -7.05 -18.58
C LEU A 227 0.55 -8.27 -19.51
N ARG A 228 0.44 -8.09 -20.84
CA ARG A 228 0.31 -9.21 -21.80
C ARG A 228 1.50 -10.18 -21.80
N LYS A 229 2.70 -9.72 -21.45
CA LYS A 229 3.90 -10.57 -21.34
C LYS A 229 4.36 -10.62 -19.89
N GLN A 230 4.04 -11.71 -19.19
CA GLN A 230 4.50 -11.97 -17.82
C GLN A 230 5.98 -12.40 -17.83
N ASN A 231 6.88 -11.44 -17.99
CA ASN A 231 8.32 -11.66 -17.85
C ASN A 231 8.93 -10.62 -16.90
N GLU A 232 10.14 -10.91 -16.41
CA GLU A 232 10.84 -10.03 -15.45
C GLU A 232 11.00 -8.60 -15.98
N ARG A 233 11.19 -8.43 -17.30
CA ARG A 233 11.33 -7.10 -17.91
C ARG A 233 10.05 -6.28 -17.77
N THR A 234 8.90 -6.87 -18.05
CA THR A 234 7.60 -6.24 -17.83
C THR A 234 7.41 -5.83 -16.37
N ALA A 235 7.69 -6.75 -15.44
CA ALA A 235 7.55 -6.48 -14.01
C ALA A 235 8.44 -5.30 -13.57
N MET A 236 9.69 -5.23 -14.04
CA MET A 236 10.60 -4.11 -13.77
C MET A 236 10.11 -2.78 -14.34
N VAL A 237 9.49 -2.79 -15.54
CA VAL A 237 8.92 -1.59 -16.15
C VAL A 237 7.74 -1.08 -15.34
N ILE A 238 6.77 -1.94 -14.99
CA ILE A 238 5.61 -1.55 -14.19
C ILE A 238 6.06 -1.04 -12.81
N LYS A 239 7.00 -1.73 -12.14
CA LYS A 239 7.57 -1.29 -10.87
C LYS A 239 8.20 0.10 -10.97
N SER A 240 8.94 0.37 -12.05
CA SER A 240 9.54 1.69 -12.31
C SER A 240 8.48 2.77 -12.52
N ILE A 241 7.41 2.48 -13.28
CA ILE A 241 6.31 3.42 -13.53
C ILE A 241 5.58 3.75 -12.22
N VAL A 242 5.25 2.73 -11.41
CA VAL A 242 4.60 2.92 -10.10
C VAL A 242 5.46 3.77 -9.17
N ASN A 243 6.77 3.52 -9.13
CA ASN A 243 7.70 4.30 -8.31
C ASN A 243 7.81 5.75 -8.78
N MET A 244 7.91 5.96 -10.10
CA MET A 244 7.98 7.29 -10.69
C MET A 244 6.70 8.09 -10.44
N ALA A 245 5.52 7.50 -10.66
CA ALA A 245 4.24 8.17 -10.43
C ALA A 245 4.11 8.65 -8.98
N ARG A 246 4.53 7.82 -8.02
CA ARG A 246 4.59 8.19 -6.60
C ARG A 246 5.55 9.34 -6.31
N ASN A 247 6.75 9.33 -6.88
CA ASN A 247 7.71 10.43 -6.73
C ASN A 247 7.18 11.76 -7.28
N LEU A 248 6.24 11.70 -8.22
CA LEU A 248 5.50 12.84 -8.77
C LEU A 248 4.17 13.11 -8.03
N ASN A 249 3.92 12.44 -6.90
CA ASN A 249 2.73 12.57 -6.06
C ASN A 249 1.40 12.14 -6.72
N MET A 250 1.48 11.23 -7.69
CA MET A 250 0.33 10.68 -8.42
C MET A 250 0.01 9.25 -7.98
N LEU A 251 -1.26 8.88 -8.12
CA LEU A 251 -1.72 7.51 -7.97
C LEU A 251 -1.48 6.71 -9.27
N THR A 252 -1.62 5.40 -9.18
CA THR A 252 -1.57 4.51 -10.35
C THR A 252 -2.76 3.57 -10.39
N LEU A 253 -3.32 3.40 -11.59
CA LEU A 253 -4.26 2.34 -11.94
C LEU A 253 -3.58 1.45 -12.97
N THR A 254 -3.64 0.12 -12.80
CA THR A 254 -3.29 -0.79 -13.89
C THR A 254 -4.53 -1.45 -14.43
N GLU A 255 -4.70 -1.38 -15.75
CA GLU A 255 -5.83 -1.95 -16.46
C GLU A 255 -5.55 -3.34 -17.01
N GLY A 256 -6.62 -4.06 -17.35
CA GLY A 256 -6.50 -5.37 -17.99
C GLY A 256 -5.99 -6.48 -17.08
N VAL A 257 -6.24 -6.38 -15.77
CA VAL A 257 -5.95 -7.47 -14.83
C VAL A 257 -6.91 -8.64 -15.08
N GLU A 258 -6.35 -9.79 -15.46
CA GLU A 258 -7.09 -11.02 -15.80
C GLU A 258 -6.87 -12.15 -14.81
N THR A 259 -5.75 -12.16 -14.07
CA THR A 259 -5.42 -13.24 -13.13
C THR A 259 -5.13 -12.73 -11.72
N LYS A 260 -5.22 -13.65 -10.74
CA LYS A 260 -4.89 -13.35 -9.34
C LYS A 260 -3.41 -13.00 -9.18
N GLU A 261 -2.53 -13.68 -9.90
CA GLU A 261 -1.08 -13.46 -9.85
C GLU A 261 -0.71 -12.04 -10.31
N GLN A 262 -1.43 -11.52 -11.32
CA GLN A 262 -1.27 -10.13 -11.76
C GLN A 262 -1.72 -9.15 -10.67
N TYR A 263 -2.86 -9.41 -10.02
CA TYR A 263 -3.34 -8.58 -8.92
C TYR A 263 -2.39 -8.60 -7.72
N ASP A 264 -1.94 -9.79 -7.30
CA ASP A 264 -1.00 -9.96 -6.18
C ASP A 264 0.34 -9.24 -6.49
N PHE A 265 0.81 -9.29 -7.74
CA PHE A 265 1.99 -8.52 -8.17
C PHE A 265 1.77 -7.01 -8.04
N LEU A 266 0.65 -6.49 -8.53
CA LEU A 266 0.33 -5.06 -8.44
C LEU A 266 0.20 -4.57 -7.00
N GLU A 267 -0.40 -5.39 -6.13
CA GLU A 267 -0.44 -5.15 -4.69
C GLU A 267 0.99 -5.09 -4.12
N SER A 268 1.85 -6.05 -4.47
CA SER A 268 3.22 -6.15 -3.94
C SER A 268 4.14 -4.98 -4.30
N ILE A 269 3.87 -4.28 -5.41
CA ILE A 269 4.61 -3.07 -5.78
C ILE A 269 3.92 -1.79 -5.30
N GLY A 270 2.74 -1.92 -4.68
CA GLY A 270 1.91 -0.84 -4.21
C GLY A 270 1.28 0.01 -5.32
N CYS A 271 0.94 -0.60 -6.46
CA CYS A 271 0.05 0.06 -7.42
C CYS A 271 -1.24 0.46 -6.70
N SER A 272 -1.80 1.66 -6.92
CA SER A 272 -2.89 2.17 -6.08
C SER A 272 -4.25 1.51 -6.39
N PHE A 273 -4.47 1.19 -7.66
CA PHE A 273 -5.71 0.61 -8.17
C PHE A 273 -5.47 -0.47 -9.20
N ALA A 274 -6.44 -1.38 -9.32
CA ALA A 274 -6.47 -2.42 -10.33
C ALA A 274 -7.84 -2.51 -10.99
N GLN A 275 -7.87 -2.70 -12.31
CA GLN A 275 -9.10 -2.90 -13.08
C GLN A 275 -8.90 -4.01 -14.11
N GLY A 276 -9.92 -4.83 -14.32
CA GLY A 276 -9.88 -5.86 -15.36
C GLY A 276 -10.87 -7.00 -15.15
N TYR A 277 -10.82 -7.97 -16.07
CA TYR A 277 -11.77 -9.08 -16.13
C TYR A 277 -11.60 -10.11 -15.02
N TYR A 278 -10.48 -10.07 -14.29
CA TYR A 278 -10.33 -10.82 -13.04
C TYR A 278 -11.46 -10.50 -12.05
N PHE A 279 -11.90 -9.24 -11.99
CA PHE A 279 -12.97 -8.79 -11.09
C PHE A 279 -14.33 -8.81 -11.76
N SER A 280 -14.46 -8.10 -12.89
CA SER A 280 -15.70 -8.02 -13.66
C SER A 280 -15.45 -7.43 -15.04
N LYS A 281 -16.23 -7.89 -16.01
CA LYS A 281 -16.43 -7.16 -17.27
C LYS A 281 -17.28 -5.91 -17.03
N PRO A 282 -17.24 -4.91 -17.93
CA PRO A 282 -18.19 -3.82 -17.93
C PRO A 282 -19.63 -4.34 -18.03
N ASP A 283 -20.52 -3.87 -17.16
CA ASP A 283 -21.94 -4.24 -17.15
C ASP A 283 -22.79 -3.09 -16.60
N THR A 284 -24.11 -3.22 -16.67
CA THR A 284 -25.04 -2.25 -16.07
C THR A 284 -24.86 -2.18 -14.55
N ARG A 285 -25.12 -1.00 -13.98
CA ARG A 285 -25.03 -0.76 -12.53
C ARG A 285 -25.81 -1.80 -11.71
N ALA A 286 -27.03 -2.12 -12.14
CA ALA A 286 -27.90 -3.08 -11.46
C ALA A 286 -27.30 -4.50 -11.44
N HIS A 287 -26.67 -4.95 -12.53
CA HIS A 287 -26.03 -6.26 -12.57
C HIS A 287 -24.77 -6.31 -11.70
N LEU A 288 -23.96 -5.26 -11.70
CA LEU A 288 -22.76 -5.19 -10.84
C LEU A 288 -23.14 -5.21 -9.36
N GLU A 289 -24.16 -4.43 -8.98
CA GLU A 289 -24.69 -4.42 -7.62
C GLU A 289 -25.29 -5.77 -7.20
N ALA A 290 -25.86 -6.54 -8.14
CA ALA A 290 -26.38 -7.88 -7.88
C ALA A 290 -25.29 -8.97 -7.81
N ASN A 291 -24.09 -8.70 -8.34
CA ASN A 291 -23.01 -9.67 -8.45
C ASN A 291 -22.48 -10.08 -7.05
N LYS A 292 -22.57 -11.38 -6.75
CA LYS A 292 -22.16 -11.95 -5.45
C LYS A 292 -20.66 -11.80 -5.16
N VAL A 293 -19.81 -11.83 -6.19
CA VAL A 293 -18.36 -11.65 -6.04
C VAL A 293 -18.06 -10.21 -5.65
N LEU A 294 -18.64 -9.25 -6.37
CA LEU A 294 -18.47 -7.83 -6.10
C LEU A 294 -19.02 -7.42 -4.71
N LYS A 295 -20.15 -8.00 -4.29
CA LYS A 295 -20.67 -7.81 -2.92
C LYS A 295 -19.70 -8.24 -1.83
N LYS A 296 -18.91 -9.30 -2.06
CA LYS A 296 -17.92 -9.78 -1.09
C LYS A 296 -16.71 -8.85 -0.98
N LEU A 297 -16.34 -8.19 -2.07
CA LEU A 297 -15.28 -7.17 -2.06
C LEU A 297 -15.69 -5.96 -1.22
N GLY A 298 -16.99 -5.62 -1.21
CA GLY A 298 -17.50 -4.43 -0.56
C GLY A 298 -17.12 -3.15 -1.32
N PHE A 299 -17.62 -2.01 -0.83
CA PHE A 299 -17.36 -0.70 -1.43
C PHE A 299 -16.61 0.20 -0.45
N GLU A 300 -15.65 0.97 -0.97
CA GLU A 300 -14.86 1.95 -0.22
C GLU A 300 -15.71 3.20 0.08
N SER A 301 -15.98 3.43 1.36
CA SER A 301 -16.69 4.64 1.81
C SER A 301 -15.92 5.93 1.52
N GLN A 302 -16.56 7.10 1.64
CA GLN A 302 -15.88 8.40 1.50
C GLN A 302 -14.70 8.57 2.45
N ALA A 303 -14.88 8.19 3.71
CA ALA A 303 -13.81 8.28 4.70
C ALA A 303 -12.63 7.34 4.37
N GLU A 304 -12.93 6.11 3.95
CA GLU A 304 -11.89 5.16 3.53
C GLU A 304 -11.16 5.63 2.27
N HIS A 305 -11.85 6.26 1.33
CA HIS A 305 -11.25 6.78 0.11
C HIS A 305 -10.22 7.86 0.38
N ILE A 306 -10.59 8.87 1.18
CA ILE A 306 -9.69 9.98 1.58
C ILE A 306 -8.48 9.42 2.32
N PHE A 307 -8.71 8.51 3.27
CA PHE A 307 -7.65 7.85 4.03
C PHE A 307 -6.72 7.03 3.14
N CYS A 308 -7.25 6.13 2.31
CA CYS A 308 -6.44 5.25 1.45
C CYS A 308 -5.69 6.04 0.37
N ARG A 309 -6.23 7.17 -0.11
CA ARG A 309 -5.55 8.08 -1.05
C ARG A 309 -4.27 8.62 -0.44
N GLN A 310 -4.30 9.07 0.82
CA GLN A 310 -3.11 9.54 1.52
C GLN A 310 -2.10 8.42 1.75
N VAL A 311 -2.56 7.22 2.14
CA VAL A 311 -1.69 6.06 2.34
C VAL A 311 -1.02 5.60 1.04
N SER A 312 -1.75 5.63 -0.08
CA SER A 312 -1.23 5.17 -1.39
C SER A 312 -0.10 6.03 -1.96
N ARG A 313 0.09 7.26 -1.42
CA ARG A 313 1.16 8.18 -1.79
C ARG A 313 2.51 7.84 -1.15
N VAL A 314 2.54 6.99 -0.13
CA VAL A 314 3.79 6.52 0.47
C VAL A 314 4.44 5.47 -0.43
N SER A 315 5.75 5.62 -0.69
CA SER A 315 6.52 4.64 -1.42
C SER A 315 6.81 3.42 -0.54
N VAL A 316 6.30 2.26 -0.96
CA VAL A 316 6.63 0.95 -0.38
C VAL A 316 7.80 0.28 -1.10
N LEU A 317 8.34 0.93 -2.13
CA LEU A 317 9.43 0.42 -2.97
C LEU A 317 10.80 1.02 -2.58
N ASP A 318 10.82 2.00 -1.67
CA ASP A 318 12.03 2.69 -1.26
C ASP A 318 12.95 1.76 -0.47
N SER A 319 14.00 1.28 -1.13
CA SER A 319 15.25 0.92 -0.47
C SER A 319 15.93 2.20 -0.01
N LEU A 320 16.46 2.26 1.21
CA LEU A 320 17.41 3.30 1.58
C LEU A 320 18.57 3.31 0.57
N ASN A 321 18.56 4.22 -0.40
CA ASN A 321 19.78 4.75 -0.97
C ASN A 321 19.52 6.10 -1.67
N PRO A 322 20.03 7.22 -1.13
CA PRO A 322 20.27 8.39 -1.95
C PRO A 322 21.28 8.02 -3.04
N VAL A 323 21.00 8.47 -4.26
CA VAL A 323 21.82 8.36 -5.47
C VAL A 323 23.33 8.25 -5.17
N GLY A 324 23.97 7.17 -5.62
CA GLY A 324 25.42 7.16 -5.87
C GLY A 324 26.33 6.27 -5.01
N LYS A 325 25.86 5.15 -4.43
CA LYS A 325 26.76 4.11 -3.87
C LYS A 325 26.29 2.70 -4.24
N GLU A 326 27.26 1.81 -4.39
CA GLU A 326 27.18 0.49 -5.04
C GLU A 326 25.95 -0.35 -4.67
N SER A 327 25.40 -0.96 -5.72
CA SER A 327 24.14 -1.69 -5.77
C SER A 327 24.21 -3.02 -5.04
N THR A 328 23.69 -3.04 -3.82
CA THR A 328 22.96 -4.20 -3.30
C THR A 328 21.57 -3.71 -2.93
N SER A 329 20.63 -3.80 -3.89
CA SER A 329 19.22 -3.46 -3.70
C SER A 329 18.56 -4.48 -2.76
N HIS A 330 18.84 -4.39 -1.46
CA HIS A 330 18.08 -5.15 -0.49
C HIS A 330 16.76 -4.42 -0.25
N GLU A 331 15.68 -4.99 -0.77
CA GLU A 331 14.33 -4.57 -0.44
C GLU A 331 14.15 -4.67 1.08
N LEU A 332 13.82 -3.56 1.73
CA LEU A 332 13.67 -3.51 3.18
C LEU A 332 12.35 -4.17 3.58
N PRO A 333 12.31 -4.99 4.64
CA PRO A 333 11.05 -5.41 5.23
C PRO A 333 10.20 -4.18 5.57
N THR A 334 9.04 -4.07 4.92
CA THR A 334 8.18 -2.89 4.95
C THR A 334 6.71 -3.28 5.12
N ALA A 335 6.01 -2.56 5.99
CA ALA A 335 4.58 -2.73 6.24
C ALA A 335 3.85 -1.40 6.38
N ILE A 336 2.54 -1.41 6.11
CA ILE A 336 1.63 -0.33 6.46
C ILE A 336 0.59 -0.89 7.43
N LEU A 337 0.54 -0.32 8.62
CA LEU A 337 -0.41 -0.68 9.67
C LEU A 337 -1.55 0.34 9.69
N LYS A 338 -2.79 -0.14 9.64
CA LYS A 338 -3.99 0.61 9.99
C LYS A 338 -4.38 0.32 11.42
N SER A 339 -4.67 1.38 12.18
CA SER A 339 -5.22 1.31 13.52
C SER A 339 -6.52 2.10 13.60
N THR A 340 -7.54 1.49 14.21
CA THR A 340 -8.76 2.16 14.66
C THR A 340 -8.92 1.90 16.17
N GLN A 341 -9.97 2.47 16.79
CA GLN A 341 -10.28 2.18 18.19
C GLN A 341 -10.58 0.69 18.43
N GLU A 342 -11.19 0.02 17.45
CA GLU A 342 -11.69 -1.35 17.59
C GLU A 342 -10.72 -2.40 17.03
N GLU A 343 -9.94 -2.04 15.99
CA GLU A 343 -9.21 -3.00 15.19
C GLU A 343 -7.85 -2.47 14.73
N LYS A 344 -6.88 -3.38 14.61
CA LYS A 344 -5.58 -3.13 14.00
C LYS A 344 -5.35 -4.15 12.90
N THR A 345 -4.98 -3.69 11.71
CA THR A 345 -4.80 -4.50 10.50
C THR A 345 -3.60 -4.03 9.70
N PHE A 346 -2.83 -4.95 9.12
CA PHE A 346 -1.87 -4.56 8.08
C PHE A 346 -2.60 -4.35 6.76
N LEU A 347 -2.46 -3.15 6.20
CA LEU A 347 -2.95 -2.82 4.86
C LEU A 347 -1.98 -3.26 3.76
N TYR A 348 -0.69 -3.34 4.09
CA TYR A 348 0.35 -3.76 3.15
C TYR A 348 1.50 -4.44 3.89
N LEU A 349 2.05 -5.48 3.27
CA LEU A 349 3.23 -6.21 3.70
C LEU A 349 4.00 -6.67 2.47
N ASN A 350 5.26 -6.25 2.33
CA ASN A 350 6.12 -6.86 1.31
C ASN A 350 6.61 -8.25 1.76
N GLY A 351 7.13 -9.03 0.82
CA GLY A 351 7.59 -10.40 1.09
C GLY A 351 8.61 -10.46 2.23
N LYS A 352 9.51 -9.48 2.31
CA LYS A 352 10.52 -9.39 3.36
C LYS A 352 9.94 -9.13 4.75
N PHE A 353 8.88 -8.36 4.86
CA PHE A 353 8.19 -8.18 6.14
C PHE A 353 7.42 -9.43 6.55
N ARG A 354 6.88 -10.20 5.59
CA ARG A 354 6.28 -11.51 5.89
C ARG A 354 7.31 -12.50 6.40
N ASP A 355 8.47 -12.58 5.77
CA ASP A 355 9.59 -13.41 6.22
C ASP A 355 10.02 -13.00 7.65
N PHE A 356 10.13 -11.68 7.89
CA PHE A 356 10.42 -11.13 9.21
C PHE A 356 9.36 -11.50 10.24
N LEU A 357 8.06 -11.35 9.95
CA LEU A 357 6.99 -11.76 10.86
C LEU A 357 7.01 -13.26 11.12
N ALA A 358 7.27 -14.09 10.11
CA ALA A 358 7.34 -15.55 10.26
C ALA A 358 8.49 -16.00 11.17
N GLN A 359 9.59 -15.24 11.22
CA GLN A 359 10.68 -15.48 12.17
C GLN A 359 10.31 -15.05 13.60
N MET A 360 9.51 -13.98 13.73
CA MET A 360 9.11 -13.42 15.03
C MET A 360 7.87 -14.09 15.63
N MET A 361 7.08 -14.79 14.83
CA MET A 361 5.76 -15.31 15.21
C MET A 361 5.68 -16.84 15.10
N PRO A 362 5.30 -17.55 16.18
CA PRO A 362 5.14 -18.99 16.16
C PRO A 362 3.94 -19.53 15.35
N ASP A 363 2.90 -18.71 15.09
CA ASP A 363 1.71 -19.10 14.32
C ASP A 363 1.60 -18.28 13.01
N PRO A 364 1.20 -18.90 11.88
CA PRO A 364 1.06 -18.20 10.61
C PRO A 364 -0.09 -17.18 10.66
N TRP A 365 0.24 -15.90 10.60
CA TRP A 365 -0.72 -14.80 10.50
C TRP A 365 -1.40 -14.76 9.12
N GLN A 366 -2.70 -14.46 9.08
CA GLN A 366 -3.48 -14.31 7.84
C GLN A 366 -3.67 -12.85 7.46
N GLU A 367 -3.47 -12.55 6.17
CA GLU A 367 -3.56 -11.19 5.65
C GLU A 367 -4.92 -10.54 5.84
N ARG A 368 -4.89 -9.23 6.17
CA ARG A 368 -6.08 -8.38 6.29
C ARG A 368 -7.10 -8.87 7.32
N GLN A 369 -6.70 -9.71 8.26
CA GLN A 369 -7.49 -10.03 9.44
C GLN A 369 -7.14 -9.12 10.61
N PRO A 370 -8.11 -8.81 11.49
CA PRO A 370 -7.83 -8.21 12.78
C PRO A 370 -6.68 -8.97 13.43
N ILE A 371 -5.74 -8.25 14.01
CA ILE A 371 -4.71 -8.86 14.85
C ILE A 371 -5.42 -9.35 16.14
N ASP A 372 -5.89 -10.60 16.13
CA ASP A 372 -6.59 -11.25 17.26
C ASP A 372 -5.60 -11.93 18.22
N ASP A 373 -5.95 -11.86 19.50
CA ASP A 373 -5.09 -11.89 20.65
C ASP A 373 -4.84 -13.29 21.25
N GLY A 374 -3.69 -13.48 21.89
CA GLY A 374 -3.51 -14.59 22.84
C GLY A 374 -2.14 -15.24 22.92
N ARG A 375 -1.27 -15.15 21.89
CA ARG A 375 0.02 -15.89 21.91
C ARG A 375 1.27 -15.10 21.50
N CYS A 376 1.14 -13.98 20.76
CA CYS A 376 2.28 -13.19 20.27
C CYS A 376 2.35 -11.76 20.86
N ARG A 377 1.87 -11.55 22.10
CA ARG A 377 1.73 -10.23 22.75
C ARG A 377 2.97 -9.31 22.65
N PRO A 378 4.21 -9.75 22.94
CA PRO A 378 5.34 -8.84 23.15
C PRO A 378 5.67 -7.91 21.98
N PHE A 379 5.93 -8.49 20.82
CA PHE A 379 6.34 -7.75 19.64
C PHE A 379 5.24 -6.80 19.15
N TYR A 380 4.00 -7.29 19.14
CA TYR A 380 2.84 -6.52 18.72
C TYR A 380 2.51 -5.39 19.67
N GLU A 381 2.48 -5.64 20.98
CA GLU A 381 2.27 -4.59 21.99
C GLU A 381 3.35 -3.51 21.87
N ARG A 382 4.60 -3.91 21.64
CA ARG A 382 5.68 -2.96 21.41
C ARG A 382 5.47 -2.15 20.14
N LEU A 383 5.13 -2.80 19.02
CA LEU A 383 4.83 -2.11 17.77
C LEU A 383 3.67 -1.11 17.93
N MET A 384 2.65 -1.45 18.73
CA MET A 384 1.53 -0.55 19.01
C MET A 384 1.94 0.64 19.88
N GLN A 385 2.83 0.44 20.85
CA GLN A 385 3.39 1.55 21.63
C GLN A 385 4.20 2.48 20.74
N LEU A 386 5.02 1.93 19.84
CA LEU A 386 5.79 2.74 18.89
C LEU A 386 4.88 3.53 17.96
N ALA A 387 3.77 2.94 17.50
CA ALA A 387 2.77 3.64 16.71
C ALA A 387 2.13 4.79 17.49
N GLU A 388 1.75 4.57 18.76
CA GLU A 388 1.18 5.62 19.60
C GLU A 388 2.21 6.73 19.90
N GLN A 389 3.47 6.38 20.15
CA GLN A 389 4.55 7.35 20.31
C GLN A 389 4.79 8.15 19.03
N ALA A 390 4.76 7.52 17.86
CA ALA A 390 4.90 8.19 16.57
C ALA A 390 3.76 9.19 16.33
N ARG A 391 2.54 8.84 16.78
CA ARG A 391 1.37 9.71 16.76
C ARG A 391 1.51 10.92 17.67
N THR A 392 1.99 10.74 18.92
CA THR A 392 2.10 11.85 19.89
C THR A 392 3.29 12.77 19.61
N ASN A 393 4.38 12.22 19.09
CA ASN A 393 5.62 12.96 18.87
C ASN A 393 5.69 13.62 17.49
N ASP A 394 4.65 13.48 16.67
CA ASP A 394 4.56 13.98 15.29
C ASP A 394 5.83 13.64 14.48
N GLY A 395 6.25 12.38 14.53
CA GLY A 395 7.58 12.02 14.03
C GLY A 395 7.91 10.55 13.95
N LEU A 396 9.10 10.31 13.39
CA LEU A 396 9.70 9.01 13.18
C LEU A 396 10.26 8.46 14.50
N VAL A 397 9.74 7.33 14.95
CA VAL A 397 10.18 6.64 16.17
C VAL A 397 10.99 5.41 15.79
N TYR A 398 12.06 5.14 16.54
CA TYR A 398 12.91 3.98 16.35
C TYR A 398 12.88 3.04 17.55
N TYR A 399 13.05 1.76 17.27
CA TYR A 399 13.21 0.72 18.28
C TYR A 399 14.22 -0.31 17.82
N ASP A 400 15.29 -0.46 18.59
CA ASP A 400 16.27 -1.52 18.37
C ASP A 400 15.77 -2.81 19.04
N PHE A 401 15.78 -3.91 18.29
CA PHE A 401 15.34 -5.21 18.75
C PHE A 401 16.40 -6.26 18.45
N VAL A 402 16.40 -7.32 19.26
CA VAL A 402 17.30 -8.45 19.09
C VAL A 402 16.50 -9.71 19.28
N THR A 403 16.76 -10.67 18.42
CA THR A 403 16.27 -12.04 18.51
C THR A 403 17.44 -13.01 18.43
N HIS A 404 17.18 -14.30 18.67
CA HIS A 404 18.23 -15.32 18.67
C HIS A 404 19.08 -15.30 17.38
N ASP A 405 18.46 -14.95 16.25
CA ASP A 405 19.09 -15.00 14.92
C ASP A 405 19.26 -13.62 14.24
N MET A 406 18.91 -12.51 14.91
CA MET A 406 18.96 -11.19 14.25
C MET A 406 18.97 -10.01 15.22
N PHE A 407 19.85 -9.04 14.95
CA PHE A 407 19.80 -7.68 15.48
C PHE A 407 19.23 -6.71 14.43
N GLY A 408 18.26 -5.89 14.80
CA GLY A 408 17.65 -4.96 13.87
C GLY A 408 17.05 -3.72 14.51
N ARG A 409 16.71 -2.75 13.67
CA ARG A 409 15.99 -1.53 14.03
C ARG A 409 14.65 -1.51 13.33
N ILE A 410 13.58 -1.25 14.07
CA ILE A 410 12.26 -0.91 13.54
C ILE A 410 12.13 0.59 13.56
N SER A 411 11.61 1.15 12.48
CA SER A 411 11.17 2.54 12.43
C SER A 411 9.67 2.57 12.17
N VAL A 412 8.96 3.42 12.90
CA VAL A 412 7.52 3.64 12.77
C VAL A 412 7.28 5.12 12.55
N GLU A 413 6.53 5.45 11.50
CA GLU A 413 6.20 6.81 11.09
C GLU A 413 4.70 6.94 10.89
N MET A 414 4.07 7.98 11.42
CA MET A 414 2.67 8.25 11.13
C MET A 414 2.52 8.78 9.71
N ILE A 415 1.66 8.15 8.91
CA ILE A 415 1.35 8.58 7.54
C ILE A 415 0.20 9.60 7.58
N THR A 416 -0.91 9.22 8.22
CA THR A 416 -2.11 10.05 8.30
C THR A 416 -3.03 9.61 9.44
N GLU A 417 -3.84 10.55 9.91
CA GLU A 417 -4.97 10.33 10.80
C GLU A 417 -6.22 11.00 10.20
N TYR A 418 -7.28 10.22 9.97
CA TYR A 418 -8.53 10.72 9.40
C TYR A 418 -9.74 10.00 10.00
N GLN A 419 -10.65 10.76 10.63
CA GLN A 419 -11.89 10.25 11.25
C GLN A 419 -11.68 9.00 12.12
N GLY A 420 -10.67 9.02 13.00
CA GLY A 420 -10.36 7.90 13.91
C GLY A 420 -9.67 6.69 13.27
N GLN A 421 -9.32 6.77 11.99
CA GLN A 421 -8.42 5.83 11.32
C GLN A 421 -7.02 6.41 11.29
N GLN A 422 -6.03 5.60 11.64
CA GLN A 422 -4.61 5.98 11.66
C GLN A 422 -3.83 5.01 10.77
N ALA A 423 -2.87 5.53 10.01
CA ALA A 423 -1.95 4.72 9.21
C ALA A 423 -0.52 4.98 9.65
N PHE A 424 0.25 3.90 9.81
CA PHE A 424 1.65 3.94 10.19
C PHE A 424 2.50 3.18 9.16
N TYR A 425 3.60 3.81 8.75
CA TYR A 425 4.61 3.20 7.92
C TYR A 425 5.66 2.54 8.80
N ILE A 426 5.92 1.25 8.58
CA ILE A 426 6.84 0.46 9.37
C ILE A 426 7.93 -0.06 8.45
N ARG A 427 9.19 0.18 8.82
CA ARG A 427 10.36 -0.41 8.15
C ARG A 427 11.22 -1.11 9.17
N THR A 428 11.82 -2.22 8.76
CA THR A 428 12.87 -2.87 9.56
C THR A 428 14.20 -2.87 8.82
N LEU A 429 15.27 -2.69 9.58
CA LEU A 429 16.64 -2.74 9.13
C LEU A 429 17.34 -3.83 9.92
N SER A 430 17.81 -4.90 9.26
CA SER A 430 18.77 -5.79 9.90
C SER A 430 20.11 -5.08 10.00
N LEU A 431 20.65 -4.96 11.20
CA LEU A 431 21.95 -4.34 11.46
C LEU A 431 23.12 -5.26 11.07
N GLU A 432 22.87 -6.51 10.72
CA GLU A 432 23.86 -7.41 10.10
C GLU A 432 24.30 -6.94 8.69
N ALA A 433 23.54 -6.03 8.08
CA ALA A 433 23.88 -5.38 6.82
C ALA A 433 24.93 -4.26 6.97
N TYR A 434 25.39 -3.94 8.20
CA TYR A 434 26.52 -3.04 8.41
C TYR A 434 27.85 -3.70 8.04
N ARG A 435 28.80 -2.90 7.54
CA ARG A 435 30.14 -3.34 7.09
C ARG A 435 30.88 -4.13 8.17
N ASP A 436 31.84 -4.96 7.72
CA ASP A 436 32.75 -5.77 8.57
C ASP A 436 33.39 -5.03 9.77
N SER A 437 33.44 -3.69 9.76
CA SER A 437 33.95 -2.87 10.87
C SER A 437 33.07 -2.89 12.12
N GLU A 438 31.78 -3.19 12.02
CA GLU A 438 30.84 -3.18 13.16
C GLU A 438 30.38 -4.59 13.57
N ARG A 439 30.75 -5.62 12.80
CA ARG A 439 30.47 -7.03 13.11
C ARG A 439 30.90 -7.44 14.51
N GLY A 440 32.09 -7.00 14.95
CA GLY A 440 32.59 -7.32 16.28
C GLY A 440 31.76 -6.70 17.42
N LEU A 441 31.15 -5.53 17.18
CA LEU A 441 30.21 -4.93 18.13
C LEU A 441 28.90 -5.72 18.11
N VAL A 442 28.35 -6.01 16.94
CA VAL A 442 27.13 -6.82 16.76
C VAL A 442 27.29 -8.20 17.42
N ASP A 443 28.42 -8.90 17.23
CA ASP A 443 28.69 -10.21 17.84
C ASP A 443 28.80 -10.14 19.37
N SER A 444 29.41 -9.06 19.90
CA SER A 444 29.54 -8.86 21.35
C SER A 444 28.19 -8.55 21.98
N VAL A 445 27.39 -7.77 21.26
CA VAL A 445 26.03 -7.38 21.60
C VAL A 445 25.08 -8.59 21.51
N HIS A 446 25.18 -9.42 20.47
CA HIS A 446 24.45 -10.68 20.32
C HIS A 446 24.72 -11.64 21.49
N LYS A 447 25.98 -11.78 21.91
CA LYS A 447 26.34 -12.62 23.07
C LYS A 447 25.70 -12.13 24.36
N LEU A 448 25.67 -10.82 24.59
CA LEU A 448 24.97 -10.25 25.74
C LEU A 448 23.46 -10.55 25.65
N TYR A 449 22.88 -10.52 24.46
CA TYR A 449 21.46 -10.73 24.26
C TYR A 449 21.01 -12.20 24.29
N GLU A 450 21.84 -13.16 23.88
CA GLU A 450 21.58 -14.59 24.11
C GLU A 450 21.59 -14.96 25.59
N MET A 451 22.37 -14.23 26.39
CA MET A 451 22.53 -14.50 27.81
C MET A 451 21.40 -13.88 28.64
N TYR A 452 20.77 -12.79 28.17
CA TYR A 452 19.96 -11.91 29.00
C TYR A 452 18.66 -11.42 28.32
N ASP A 453 17.53 -11.45 29.02
CA ASP A 453 16.19 -10.96 28.63
C ASP A 453 15.96 -9.46 28.90
N ASN A 454 16.68 -8.88 29.87
CA ASN A 454 16.65 -7.44 30.15
C ASN A 454 18.00 -6.99 30.73
N ILE A 455 18.46 -5.79 30.34
CA ILE A 455 19.63 -5.08 30.86
C ILE A 455 19.19 -3.65 31.22
N VAL A 456 19.27 -3.31 32.50
CA VAL A 456 18.97 -1.95 32.97
C VAL A 456 20.15 -1.38 33.73
N GLU A 457 20.43 -0.10 33.50
CA GLU A 457 21.31 0.68 34.35
C GLU A 457 20.51 1.28 35.49
N LEU A 458 21.05 1.19 36.70
CA LEU A 458 20.51 1.77 37.92
C LEU A 458 21.35 3.00 38.24
N ASP A 459 20.79 4.21 38.03
CA ASP A 459 21.40 5.46 38.50
C ASP A 459 20.98 5.67 39.96
N THR A 460 21.84 5.23 40.87
CA THR A 460 21.58 5.36 42.32
C THR A 460 21.67 6.79 42.81
N GLY A 461 22.32 7.70 42.07
CA GLY A 461 22.38 9.12 42.39
C GLY A 461 21.10 9.87 42.03
N ALA A 462 20.47 9.48 40.92
CA ALA A 462 19.21 10.06 40.43
C ALA A 462 17.95 9.31 40.91
N ASP A 463 18.10 8.14 41.56
CA ASP A 463 17.02 7.21 41.93
C ASP A 463 16.16 6.79 40.72
N ARG A 464 16.81 6.47 39.60
CA ARG A 464 16.17 6.12 38.33
C ARG A 464 16.73 4.85 37.71
N ILE A 465 15.84 4.11 37.05
CA ILE A 465 16.21 3.03 36.14
C ILE A 465 16.38 3.64 34.76
N HIS A 466 17.49 3.34 34.10
CA HIS A 466 17.74 3.61 32.70
C HIS A 466 17.72 2.29 31.95
N HIS A 467 16.79 2.16 31.03
CA HIS A 467 16.61 0.95 30.27
C HIS A 467 17.64 0.93 29.14
N ILE A 468 18.49 -0.09 29.14
CA ILE A 468 19.54 -0.22 28.12
C ILE A 468 19.13 -1.27 27.10
N TYR A 469 18.49 -2.34 27.56
CA TYR A 469 17.89 -3.36 26.73
C TYR A 469 16.82 -4.13 27.51
N GLY A 470 15.81 -4.67 26.84
CA GLY A 470 14.82 -5.51 27.50
C GLY A 470 13.46 -5.57 26.85
N MET A 471 12.73 -6.66 27.10
CA MET A 471 11.33 -6.85 26.68
C MET A 471 10.32 -6.04 27.50
N THR A 472 10.74 -5.12 28.37
CA THR A 472 9.82 -4.38 29.24
C THR A 472 8.95 -3.40 28.46
N PHE A 473 7.65 -3.65 28.54
CA PHE A 473 6.61 -2.95 27.80
C PHE A 473 6.27 -1.53 28.32
N ASP A 474 7.03 -0.91 29.22
CA ASP A 474 6.71 0.44 29.73
C ASP A 474 7.95 1.29 30.03
N VAL A 475 8.98 1.21 29.17
CA VAL A 475 10.26 1.92 29.34
C VAL A 475 10.07 3.36 29.81
N GLU A 476 9.20 4.12 29.15
CA GLU A 476 8.98 5.55 29.45
C GLU A 476 8.33 5.78 30.83
N GLN A 477 7.44 4.89 31.26
CA GLN A 477 6.85 4.93 32.60
C GLN A 477 7.87 4.49 33.66
N VAL A 478 8.64 3.44 33.38
CA VAL A 478 9.67 2.88 34.28
C VAL A 478 10.80 3.88 34.51
N GLU A 479 11.27 4.55 33.45
CA GLU A 479 12.36 5.54 33.53
C GLU A 479 11.94 6.89 34.14
N SER A 480 10.64 7.21 34.13
CA SER A 480 10.11 8.45 34.71
C SER A 480 9.74 8.33 36.20
N MET A 481 9.66 7.11 36.73
CA MET A 481 9.30 6.83 38.12
C MET A 481 10.55 6.58 39.00
N PRO A 482 10.45 6.82 40.32
CA PRO A 482 11.49 6.41 41.26
C PRO A 482 11.79 4.91 41.16
N MET A 483 13.06 4.52 41.28
CA MET A 483 13.56 3.16 41.08
C MET A 483 12.74 2.09 41.82
N ARG A 484 12.31 2.38 43.06
CA ARG A 484 11.46 1.47 43.83
C ARG A 484 10.09 1.24 43.19
N GLN A 485 9.41 2.29 42.75
CA GLN A 485 8.09 2.19 42.12
C GLN A 485 8.20 1.48 40.76
N ALA A 486 9.28 1.75 40.02
CA ALA A 486 9.59 1.09 38.77
C ALA A 486 9.77 -0.43 38.98
N HIS A 487 10.51 -0.84 40.01
CA HIS A 487 10.65 -2.26 40.37
C HIS A 487 9.35 -2.89 40.89
N GLU A 488 8.53 -2.18 41.67
CA GLU A 488 7.21 -2.68 42.11
C GLU A 488 6.26 -2.91 40.92
N LEU A 489 6.27 -2.00 39.93
CA LEU A 489 5.51 -2.13 38.69
C LEU A 489 5.97 -3.34 37.86
N LEU A 490 7.29 -3.46 37.65
CA LEU A 490 7.88 -4.59 36.91
C LEU A 490 7.60 -5.92 37.61
N ALA A 491 7.81 -5.99 38.93
CA ALA A 491 7.58 -7.20 39.70
C ALA A 491 6.11 -7.62 39.70
N GLY A 492 5.18 -6.67 39.81
CA GLY A 492 3.74 -6.94 39.75
C GLY A 492 3.28 -7.51 38.41
N LYS A 493 3.99 -7.21 37.31
CA LYS A 493 3.68 -7.73 35.97
C LYS A 493 4.27 -9.11 35.69
N TYR A 494 5.49 -9.38 36.16
CA TYR A 494 6.25 -10.56 35.72
C TYR A 494 6.49 -11.62 36.80
N LEU A 495 6.37 -11.29 38.09
CA LEU A 495 6.68 -12.21 39.19
C LEU A 495 5.43 -12.74 39.88
N GLN A 496 5.52 -13.96 40.40
CA GLN A 496 4.46 -14.50 41.24
C GLN A 496 4.44 -13.78 42.60
N PRO A 497 3.28 -13.68 43.28
CA PRO A 497 3.20 -13.01 44.58
C PRO A 497 4.18 -13.54 45.64
N ALA A 498 4.58 -14.82 45.56
CA ALA A 498 5.54 -15.44 46.46
C ALA A 498 6.99 -14.98 46.23
N GLU A 499 7.33 -14.49 45.03
CA GLU A 499 8.67 -14.07 44.61
C GLU A 499 8.88 -12.56 44.76
N LEU A 500 7.76 -11.82 44.85
CA LEU A 500 7.73 -10.35 44.91
C LEU A 500 8.54 -9.78 46.08
N LEU A 501 8.41 -10.34 47.28
CA LEU A 501 9.12 -9.84 48.47
C LEU A 501 10.63 -10.05 48.36
N THR A 502 11.06 -11.20 47.83
CA THR A 502 12.49 -11.49 47.63
C THR A 502 13.09 -10.61 46.54
N TYR A 503 12.35 -10.38 45.45
CA TYR A 503 12.76 -9.45 44.41
C TYR A 503 12.87 -8.01 44.90
N LEU A 504 11.85 -7.50 45.62
CA LEU A 504 11.85 -6.14 46.14
C LEU A 504 12.95 -5.92 47.19
N ASP A 505 13.26 -6.92 48.01
CA ASP A 505 14.43 -6.88 48.89
C ASP A 505 15.74 -6.87 48.10
N PHE A 506 15.80 -7.59 46.98
CA PHE A 506 16.96 -7.64 46.11
C PHE A 506 17.23 -6.33 45.36
N VAL A 507 16.20 -5.61 44.93
CA VAL A 507 16.34 -4.35 44.20
C VAL A 507 16.27 -3.11 45.10
N ASP A 508 16.30 -3.29 46.42
CA ASP A 508 16.29 -2.20 47.41
C ASP A 508 17.53 -1.31 47.26
N THR A 509 17.30 -0.06 46.87
CA THR A 509 18.31 0.96 46.57
C THR A 509 19.23 1.27 47.75
N GLN A 510 18.71 1.19 48.98
CA GLN A 510 19.52 1.42 50.19
C GLN A 510 20.49 0.28 50.46
N LYS A 511 20.17 -0.93 49.97
CA LYS A 511 21.00 -2.12 50.10
C LYS A 511 21.92 -2.33 48.92
N ILE A 512 21.59 -1.78 47.75
CA ILE A 512 22.45 -1.83 46.56
C ILE A 512 23.82 -1.22 46.86
N ASP A 513 23.90 0.00 47.41
CA ASP A 513 25.18 0.64 47.73
C ASP A 513 26.02 -0.16 48.74
N ALA A 514 25.38 -0.75 49.76
CA ALA A 514 26.05 -1.61 50.73
C ALA A 514 26.59 -2.90 50.11
N ARG A 515 25.84 -3.51 49.18
CA ARG A 515 26.26 -4.71 48.43
C ARG A 515 27.38 -4.39 47.45
N LEU A 516 27.29 -3.27 46.74
CA LEU A 516 28.33 -2.76 45.83
C LEU A 516 29.64 -2.47 46.57
N ALA A 517 29.56 -1.93 47.79
CA ALA A 517 30.74 -1.66 48.63
C ALA A 517 31.37 -2.93 49.22
N ALA A 518 30.60 -4.01 49.39
CA ALA A 518 31.04 -5.26 50.00
C ALA A 518 31.75 -6.22 49.03
N THR A 519 31.78 -5.94 47.73
CA THR A 519 32.28 -6.90 46.70
C THR A 519 33.20 -6.25 45.66
N HIS A 520 34.29 -6.94 45.28
CA HIS A 520 35.21 -6.57 44.19
C HIS A 520 34.83 -7.19 42.82
N ALA A 521 33.54 -7.15 42.45
CA ALA A 521 32.91 -7.64 41.20
C ALA A 521 32.37 -9.09 41.16
N GLU A 522 31.35 -9.25 40.29
CA GLU A 522 30.66 -10.44 39.74
C GLU A 522 30.09 -11.50 40.69
N ARG A 523 28.81 -11.37 41.10
CA ARG A 523 28.03 -12.52 41.62
C ARG A 523 26.53 -12.50 41.28
N LEU A 524 26.08 -13.68 40.83
CA LEU A 524 24.70 -14.14 40.65
C LEU A 524 23.90 -14.20 41.95
N PHE A 525 22.62 -13.81 41.91
CA PHE A 525 21.67 -14.11 42.98
C PHE A 525 20.49 -14.93 42.43
N PRO A 526 20.35 -16.21 42.79
CA PRO A 526 19.18 -16.99 42.39
C PRO A 526 17.93 -16.45 43.11
N CYS A 527 16.91 -16.04 42.37
CA CYS A 527 15.60 -15.78 42.95
C CYS A 527 14.89 -17.12 43.14
N ALA A 528 14.58 -17.48 44.38
CA ALA A 528 13.97 -18.76 44.70
C ALA A 528 12.49 -18.72 44.30
N GLY A 529 12.12 -19.44 43.24
CA GLY A 529 10.71 -19.36 42.82
C GLY A 529 10.28 -20.10 41.58
N LYS A 530 10.80 -19.80 40.37
CA LYS A 530 10.41 -20.49 39.12
C LYS A 530 11.55 -20.55 38.09
N GLY A 531 12.79 -20.67 38.55
CA GLY A 531 13.96 -20.71 37.67
C GLY A 531 14.44 -19.36 37.16
N TRP A 532 13.84 -18.24 37.60
CA TRP A 532 14.39 -16.90 37.37
C TRP A 532 15.67 -16.73 38.21
N GLN A 533 16.82 -16.72 37.57
CA GLN A 533 18.06 -16.22 38.20
C GLN A 533 18.11 -14.71 37.98
N LEU A 534 18.44 -13.91 38.98
CA LEU A 534 18.57 -12.46 38.82
C LEU A 534 20.04 -12.10 38.95
N TYR A 535 20.59 -11.46 37.93
CA TYR A 535 22.01 -11.11 37.88
C TYR A 535 22.10 -9.62 38.21
N LEU A 536 22.97 -9.26 39.13
CA LEU A 536 23.33 -7.87 39.37
C LEU A 536 24.82 -7.77 39.17
N GLU A 537 25.19 -7.21 38.02
CA GLU A 537 26.58 -6.99 37.64
C GLU A 537 26.93 -5.52 37.85
N ALA A 538 27.90 -5.30 38.72
CA ALA A 538 28.29 -3.97 39.13
C ALA A 538 29.59 -3.56 38.45
N PHE A 539 29.50 -2.65 37.47
CA PHE A 539 30.67 -1.99 36.89
C PHE A 539 30.83 -0.60 37.48
N ARG A 540 31.97 -0.31 38.12
CA ARG A 540 32.34 1.08 38.43
C ARG A 540 32.80 1.76 37.14
N ALA A 541 31.94 2.55 36.52
CA ALA A 541 32.35 3.44 35.44
C ALA A 541 32.98 4.71 36.03
N ASP A 542 34.31 4.80 36.00
CA ASP A 542 35.03 6.04 36.31
C ASP A 542 35.16 6.90 35.05
N ARG A 543 34.09 7.65 34.72
CA ARG A 543 34.17 8.92 33.96
C ARG A 543 33.02 9.84 34.36
N GLY A 544 33.27 10.69 35.37
CA GLY A 544 32.38 11.83 35.70
C GLY A 544 31.67 11.78 37.05
N GLY A 545 31.95 10.81 37.92
CA GLY A 545 31.46 10.80 39.30
C GLY A 545 30.02 10.30 39.52
N ARG A 546 29.32 9.82 38.47
CA ARG A 546 28.06 9.08 38.64
C ARG A 546 28.35 7.62 38.98
N ARG A 547 27.67 7.09 39.98
CA ARG A 547 27.69 5.66 40.32
C ARG A 547 26.54 5.00 39.58
N SER A 548 26.85 4.02 38.73
CA SER A 548 25.83 3.21 38.09
C SER A 548 26.08 1.72 38.32
N ALA A 549 24.99 0.94 38.39
CA ALA A 549 25.01 -0.52 38.52
C ALA A 549 24.13 -1.13 37.43
N TRP A 550 24.44 -2.35 36.98
CA TRP A 550 23.69 -3.00 35.91
C TRP A 550 22.92 -4.17 36.49
N GLN A 551 21.60 -4.17 36.28
CA GLN A 551 20.77 -5.32 36.60
C GLN A 551 20.43 -6.05 35.30
N VAL A 552 20.61 -7.36 35.35
CA VAL A 552 20.46 -8.22 34.20
C VAL A 552 19.55 -9.39 34.54
N LEU A 553 18.53 -9.61 33.71
CA LEU A 553 17.66 -10.79 33.77
C LEU A 553 18.15 -11.77 32.70
N PRO A 554 18.42 -13.05 33.01
CA PRO A 554 18.87 -14.06 32.06
C PRO A 554 17.74 -14.49 31.14
N ALA A 555 18.11 -14.96 29.95
CA ALA A 555 17.15 -15.52 29.00
C ALA A 555 16.45 -16.77 29.57
N HIS A 556 15.12 -16.73 29.70
CA HIS A 556 14.35 -17.94 29.92
C HIS A 556 14.16 -18.68 28.60
N HIS A 557 14.68 -19.90 28.47
CA HIS A 557 14.12 -20.85 27.50
C HIS A 557 12.64 -21.03 27.83
N GLN A 558 11.76 -20.43 27.02
CA GLN A 558 10.35 -20.79 27.03
C GLN A 558 10.25 -22.31 26.88
N PRO A 559 9.42 -23.01 27.69
CA PRO A 559 9.08 -24.37 27.34
C PRO A 559 8.46 -24.33 25.95
N GLN A 560 9.02 -25.09 25.01
CA GLN A 560 8.38 -25.37 23.73
C GLN A 560 6.90 -25.65 23.98
N CYS A 561 6.02 -25.00 23.24
CA CYS A 561 4.57 -25.23 23.26
C CYS A 561 4.27 -26.72 23.02
N GLY A 562 4.23 -27.51 24.10
CA GLY A 562 3.73 -28.87 24.15
C GLY A 562 2.30 -28.84 24.68
N GLY A 563 1.38 -29.39 23.90
CA GLY A 563 -0.05 -29.43 24.21
C GLY A 563 -0.37 -29.98 25.59
N LEU A 564 -1.50 -29.52 26.10
CA LEU A 564 -2.21 -30.02 27.26
C LEU A 564 -2.19 -31.55 27.32
N ASP A 565 -1.62 -32.12 28.39
CA ASP A 565 -2.26 -33.24 29.06
C ASP A 565 -1.88 -33.26 30.55
N ALA A 566 -2.86 -32.91 31.39
CA ALA A 566 -2.74 -32.93 32.83
C ALA A 566 -3.21 -34.29 33.37
N SER A 567 -2.36 -35.33 33.32
CA SER A 567 -2.51 -36.52 34.18
C SER A 567 -1.28 -37.46 34.15
N ALA A 568 -0.25 -37.16 34.94
CA ALA A 568 0.71 -38.19 35.38
C ALA A 568 1.40 -37.77 36.70
N PRO A 569 1.58 -38.68 37.69
CA PRO A 569 2.09 -38.33 39.01
C PRO A 569 3.62 -38.17 39.03
N ALA A 570 4.07 -37.35 39.99
CA ALA A 570 5.47 -37.02 40.25
C ALA A 570 6.36 -38.27 40.43
N GLY A 571 7.43 -38.35 39.61
CA GLY A 571 8.47 -39.34 39.78
C GLY A 571 9.55 -39.29 38.70
N ALA A 572 10.79 -38.99 39.13
CA ALA A 572 12.06 -39.29 38.47
C ALA A 572 12.48 -38.48 37.20
N CYS A 573 13.27 -37.43 37.42
CA CYS A 573 14.44 -37.10 36.61
C CYS A 573 15.35 -36.23 37.50
N GLY A 574 16.58 -36.59 37.89
CA GLY A 574 17.60 -37.34 37.18
C GLY A 574 18.80 -36.41 37.06
N LYS A 575 19.78 -36.57 37.94
CA LYS A 575 21.04 -35.80 38.01
C LYS A 575 21.72 -35.72 36.63
N THR A 576 21.94 -34.52 36.10
CA THR A 576 23.00 -34.27 35.10
C THR A 576 23.66 -32.92 35.39
N GLY A 577 24.82 -32.96 36.02
CA GLY A 577 25.72 -31.82 36.13
C GLY A 577 26.38 -31.52 34.79
N PHE A 578 26.50 -30.23 34.47
CA PHE A 578 27.34 -29.79 33.36
C PHE A 578 28.83 -29.84 33.76
N PRO A 579 29.72 -30.36 32.89
CA PRO A 579 31.15 -30.39 33.16
C PRO A 579 31.80 -29.03 32.88
N ASN A 580 32.57 -28.57 33.87
CA ASN A 580 33.57 -27.52 33.73
C ASN A 580 34.57 -27.89 32.60
N ARG A 581 34.60 -27.13 31.52
CA ARG A 581 35.69 -27.14 30.54
C ARG A 581 36.14 -25.72 30.21
N TYR A 582 36.92 -25.13 31.10
CA TYR A 582 38.01 -24.21 30.72
C TYR A 582 39.09 -24.29 31.81
N SER A 583 40.01 -25.25 31.63
CA SER A 583 41.29 -25.26 32.33
C SER A 583 42.39 -25.60 31.32
N GLY A 584 43.13 -24.56 30.92
CA GLY A 584 44.53 -24.61 30.49
C GLY A 584 44.87 -25.33 29.17
N SER A 585 45.43 -24.60 28.22
CA SER A 585 46.89 -24.66 28.00
C SER A 585 47.36 -23.58 27.02
N ALA A 586 48.32 -22.79 27.48
CA ALA A 586 49.26 -22.09 26.64
C ALA A 586 50.30 -23.11 26.12
N ALA A 587 50.59 -23.11 24.81
CA ALA A 587 51.92 -23.40 24.24
C ALA A 587 51.88 -23.40 22.70
N ARG A 588 52.76 -22.58 22.10
CA ARG A 588 53.57 -22.83 20.86
C ARG A 588 52.77 -23.26 19.61
N ARG A 589 52.69 -22.49 18.54
CA ARG A 589 53.75 -21.87 17.71
C ARG A 589 53.12 -20.79 16.84
#